data_AF-A0A255Z3F5-F1
#
_entry.id   AF-A0A255Z3F5-F1
#
_cell.length_a   1.000
_cell.length_b   1.000
_cell.length_c   1.000
_cell.angle_alpha   90.00
_cell.angle_beta   90.00
_cell.angle_gamma   90.00
#
_symmetry.space_group_name_H-M   'P 1'
#
loop_
_entity.id
_entity.type
_entity.pdbx_description
1 polymer ?
#
loop_
_entity_poly.entity_id
_entity_poly.type
_entity_poly.pdbx_seq_one_letter_code
_entity_poly.pdbx_strand_id
1 'polypeptide(L)'
;MRTLPDEQRGEAAVPPRSKRFTSEDLPDGSSTLVIRNVVVLGKRTSLRMEPEMWDALADVAAREGHNVHDICTQIVERKPPAASLTAAIRVFLVNYYRLAATDEGHARAGHGQTGMDIIAAALNYAAAAGSPAE
;
A
#
# COMPACT_ATOMS: atom_id res chain seq x y z
N MET A 1 -20.96 17.86 39.42
CA MET A 1 -19.96 18.30 38.42
C MET A 1 -18.80 17.32 38.51
N ARG A 2 -18.80 16.26 37.68
CA ARG A 2 -17.73 15.25 37.61
C ARG A 2 -17.30 15.17 36.15
N THR A 3 -16.08 15.61 35.87
CA THR A 3 -15.38 15.49 34.58
C THR A 3 -14.97 14.03 34.37
N LEU A 4 -15.25 13.50 33.18
CA LEU A 4 -14.77 12.18 32.73
C LEU A 4 -13.36 12.33 32.12
N PRO A 5 -12.44 11.37 32.31
CA PRO A 5 -11.10 11.43 31.73
C PRO A 5 -11.11 11.10 30.24
N ASP A 6 -10.23 11.80 29.53
CA ASP A 6 -10.08 11.85 28.07
C ASP A 6 -9.05 10.81 27.57
N GLU A 7 -9.28 9.54 27.88
CA GLU A 7 -8.34 8.47 27.55
C GLU A 7 -9.08 7.25 27.01
N GLN A 8 -9.36 7.26 25.70
CA GLN A 8 -9.51 6.05 24.88
C GLN A 8 -9.58 6.35 23.38
N ARG A 9 -8.68 7.19 22.87
CA ARG A 9 -8.39 7.19 21.43
C ARG A 9 -7.36 6.08 21.17
N GLY A 10 -7.85 4.84 21.08
CA GLY A 10 -7.03 3.70 20.70
C GLY A 10 -6.42 3.94 19.32
N GLU A 11 -5.11 4.14 19.28
CA GLU A 11 -4.30 4.05 18.07
C GLU A 11 -4.56 2.66 17.48
N ALA A 12 -5.33 2.59 16.40
CA ALA A 12 -5.57 1.33 15.72
C ALA A 12 -4.23 0.83 15.17
N ALA A 13 -3.63 -0.13 15.87
CA ALA A 13 -2.35 -0.72 15.51
C ALA A 13 -2.42 -1.20 14.06
N VAL A 14 -1.67 -0.54 13.19
CA VAL A 14 -1.56 -0.91 11.78
C VAL A 14 -0.95 -2.32 11.74
N PRO A 15 -1.63 -3.31 11.15
CA PRO A 15 -1.14 -4.69 11.19
C PRO A 15 0.23 -4.80 10.48
N PRO A 16 1.11 -5.70 10.97
CA PRO A 16 2.46 -5.87 10.45
C PRO A 16 2.43 -6.19 8.95
N ARG A 17 3.36 -5.58 8.20
CA ARG A 17 3.46 -5.66 6.73
C ARG A 17 3.49 -7.11 6.18
N SER A 18 3.90 -8.09 7.00
CA SER A 18 4.08 -9.49 6.62
C SER A 18 2.79 -10.31 6.42
N LYS A 19 1.62 -9.83 6.85
CA LYS A 19 0.33 -10.55 6.69
C LYS A 19 -0.44 -10.21 5.41
N ARG A 20 0.11 -9.40 4.51
CA ARG A 20 -0.68 -8.80 3.40
C ARG A 20 -0.75 -9.68 2.14
N PHE A 21 0.16 -10.64 2.00
CA PHE A 21 0.24 -11.56 0.85
C PHE A 21 -0.19 -13.00 1.11
N THR A 22 -0.68 -13.35 2.30
CA THR A 22 -1.11 -14.73 2.55
C THR A 22 -2.41 -15.01 1.80
N SER A 23 -2.28 -15.62 0.63
CA SER A 23 -3.37 -16.20 -0.17
C SER A 23 -4.06 -17.40 0.51
N GLU A 24 -3.69 -17.72 1.75
CA GLU A 24 -4.01 -18.95 2.46
C GLU A 24 -5.52 -19.08 2.79
N ASP A 25 -6.28 -17.98 2.74
CA ASP A 25 -7.72 -17.96 3.02
C ASP A 25 -8.62 -17.73 1.78
N LEU A 26 -8.05 -17.62 0.57
CA LEU A 26 -8.83 -17.33 -0.63
C LEU A 26 -9.33 -18.63 -1.29
N PRO A 27 -10.65 -18.84 -1.45
CA PRO A 27 -11.17 -19.99 -2.17
C PRO A 27 -10.64 -19.98 -3.61
N ASP A 28 -10.32 -21.19 -4.10
CA ASP A 28 -9.66 -21.42 -5.38
C ASP A 28 -10.40 -20.69 -6.51
N GLY A 29 -9.72 -19.75 -7.18
CA GLY A 29 -10.26 -18.90 -8.24
C GLY A 29 -10.73 -17.49 -7.84
N SER A 30 -10.65 -17.10 -6.56
CA SER A 30 -10.93 -15.72 -6.14
C SER A 30 -9.72 -14.79 -6.34
N SER A 31 -9.97 -13.60 -6.88
CA SER A 31 -8.92 -12.61 -7.16
C SER A 31 -8.54 -11.86 -5.90
N THR A 32 -7.24 -11.71 -5.67
CA THR A 32 -6.65 -10.94 -4.55
C THR A 32 -6.96 -9.44 -4.59
N LEU A 33 -7.55 -8.93 -5.67
CA LEU A 33 -7.82 -7.51 -5.85
C LEU A 33 -9.03 -7.04 -5.05
N VAL A 34 -8.84 -5.99 -4.27
CA VAL A 34 -9.87 -5.33 -3.46
C VAL A 34 -10.49 -4.16 -4.22
N ILE A 35 -11.82 -4.12 -4.23
CA ILE A 35 -12.59 -3.00 -4.78
C ILE A 35 -12.84 -1.97 -3.68
N ARG A 36 -12.49 -0.71 -3.92
CA ARG A 36 -12.88 0.42 -3.06
C ARG A 36 -13.40 1.58 -3.89
N ASN A 37 -14.15 2.47 -3.24
CA ASN A 37 -14.71 3.66 -3.88
C ASN A 37 -13.88 4.88 -3.53
N VAL A 38 -13.62 5.72 -4.52
CA VAL A 38 -13.05 7.05 -4.36
C VAL A 38 -13.94 8.09 -5.03
N VAL A 39 -13.86 9.34 -4.60
CA VAL A 39 -14.45 10.47 -5.32
C VAL A 39 -13.38 11.06 -6.23
N VAL A 40 -13.69 11.22 -7.51
CA VAL A 40 -12.78 11.78 -8.51
C VAL A 40 -13.56 12.82 -9.29
N LEU A 41 -13.09 14.07 -9.30
CA LEU A 41 -13.80 15.19 -9.95
C LEU A 41 -15.30 15.26 -9.54
N GLY A 42 -15.58 15.05 -8.24
CA GLY A 42 -16.93 15.04 -7.69
C GLY A 42 -17.78 13.78 -8.01
N LYS A 43 -17.23 12.80 -8.74
CA LYS A 43 -17.94 11.56 -9.11
C LYS A 43 -17.41 10.36 -8.34
N ARG A 44 -18.31 9.57 -7.76
CA ARG A 44 -17.95 8.29 -7.13
C ARG A 44 -17.45 7.32 -8.20
N THR A 45 -16.27 6.76 -7.97
CA THR A 45 -15.55 5.87 -8.89
C THR A 45 -15.09 4.63 -8.14
N SER A 46 -15.49 3.46 -8.62
CA SER A 46 -15.03 2.16 -8.09
C SER A 46 -13.70 1.78 -8.73
N LEU A 47 -12.68 1.54 -7.92
CA LEU A 47 -11.36 1.09 -8.35
C LEU A 47 -11.08 -0.31 -7.79
N ARG A 48 -10.40 -1.14 -8.58
CA ARG A 48 -10.02 -2.52 -8.21
C ARG A 48 -8.50 -2.65 -8.26
N MET A 49 -7.86 -2.80 -7.10
CA MET A 49 -6.40 -2.88 -6.95
C MET A 49 -6.00 -3.88 -5.88
N GLU A 50 -4.73 -4.28 -5.92
CA GLU A 50 -4.08 -5.09 -4.89
C GLU A 50 -4.13 -4.34 -3.55
N PRO A 51 -4.28 -5.03 -2.40
CA PRO A 51 -4.26 -4.41 -1.07
C PRO A 51 -3.04 -3.51 -0.86
N GLU A 52 -1.86 -3.95 -1.30
CA GLU A 52 -0.60 -3.22 -1.16
C GLU A 52 -0.59 -1.93 -1.97
N MET A 53 -1.27 -1.90 -3.12
CA MET A 53 -1.41 -0.69 -3.93
C MET A 53 -2.36 0.31 -3.26
N TRP A 54 -3.39 -0.17 -2.56
CA TRP A 54 -4.24 0.68 -1.72
C TRP A 54 -3.47 1.27 -0.53
N ASP A 55 -2.68 0.44 0.15
CA ASP A 55 -1.87 0.88 1.27
C ASP A 55 -0.81 1.88 0.81
N ALA A 56 -0.12 1.60 -0.30
CA ALA A 56 0.83 2.51 -0.92
C ALA A 56 0.18 3.85 -1.28
N LEU A 57 -1.04 3.85 -1.82
CA LEU A 57 -1.77 5.08 -2.13
C LEU A 57 -2.12 5.88 -0.87
N ALA A 58 -2.55 5.21 0.21
CA ALA A 58 -2.84 5.86 1.49
C ALA A 58 -1.57 6.45 2.12
N ASP A 59 -0.47 5.69 2.09
CA ASP A 59 0.86 6.10 2.53
C ASP A 59 1.34 7.37 1.81
N VAL A 60 1.21 7.41 0.48
CA VAL A 60 1.56 8.58 -0.34
C VAL A 60 0.66 9.76 0.00
N ALA A 61 -0.66 9.55 0.06
CA ALA A 61 -1.59 10.62 0.40
C ALA A 61 -1.25 11.25 1.77
N ALA A 62 -1.01 10.43 2.79
CA ALA A 62 -0.61 10.89 4.12
C ALA A 62 0.72 11.66 4.10
N ARG A 63 1.75 11.17 3.38
CA ARG A 63 3.05 11.84 3.26
C ARG A 63 2.96 13.20 2.57
N GLU A 64 2.12 13.30 1.54
CA GLU A 64 1.95 14.52 0.76
C GLU A 64 0.89 15.47 1.35
N GLY A 65 0.33 15.16 2.53
CA GLY A 65 -0.69 16.02 3.16
C GLY A 65 -2.02 16.08 2.39
N HIS A 66 -2.32 15.04 1.61
CA HIS A 66 -3.54 14.91 0.82
C HIS A 66 -4.40 13.73 1.29
N ASN A 67 -5.67 13.71 0.89
CA ASN A 67 -6.46 12.48 0.99
C ASN A 67 -6.37 11.67 -0.33
N VAL A 68 -6.78 10.40 -0.31
CA VAL A 68 -6.71 9.51 -1.48
C VAL A 68 -7.57 9.99 -2.66
N HIS A 69 -8.66 10.72 -2.41
CA HIS A 69 -9.54 11.29 -3.43
C HIS A 69 -8.85 12.42 -4.19
N ASP A 70 -8.12 13.27 -3.47
CA ASP A 70 -7.37 14.39 -4.06
C ASP A 70 -6.25 13.86 -4.96
N ILE A 71 -5.47 12.88 -4.48
CA ILE A 71 -4.43 12.23 -5.28
C ILE A 71 -5.02 11.59 -6.54
N CYS A 72 -6.13 10.84 -6.41
CA CYS A 72 -6.78 10.22 -7.57
C CYS A 72 -7.30 11.27 -8.58
N THR A 73 -7.80 12.40 -8.10
CA THR A 73 -8.24 13.52 -8.94
C THR A 73 -7.05 14.11 -9.69
N GLN A 74 -5.94 14.39 -9.00
CA GLN A 74 -4.73 14.91 -9.62
C GLN A 74 -4.14 13.96 -10.69
N ILE A 75 -4.24 12.65 -10.47
CA ILE A 75 -3.81 11.64 -11.45
C ILE A 75 -4.76 11.61 -12.65
N VAL A 76 -6.08 11.66 -12.45
CA VAL A 76 -7.04 11.57 -13.57
C VAL A 76 -6.90 12.76 -14.52
N GLU A 77 -6.54 13.93 -14.00
CA GLU A 77 -6.34 15.16 -14.78
C GLU A 77 -5.07 15.12 -15.65
N ARG A 78 -4.05 14.35 -15.25
CA ARG A 78 -2.71 14.37 -15.87
C ARG A 78 -2.34 13.08 -16.60
N LYS A 79 -3.05 11.98 -16.34
CA LYS A 79 -2.77 10.69 -16.98
C LYS A 79 -2.97 10.78 -18.51
N PRO A 80 -2.28 9.94 -19.30
CA PRO A 80 -2.60 9.78 -20.72
C PRO A 80 -4.08 9.43 -20.93
N PRO A 81 -4.73 9.95 -21.99
CA PRO A 81 -6.13 9.66 -22.28
C PRO A 81 -6.44 8.16 -22.39
N ALA A 82 -5.53 7.39 -23.00
CA ALA A 82 -5.67 5.95 -23.22
C ALA A 82 -5.48 5.08 -21.95
N ALA A 83 -4.92 5.62 -20.87
CA ALA A 83 -4.71 4.87 -19.63
C ALA A 83 -5.98 4.85 -18.78
N SER A 84 -6.34 3.70 -18.19
CA SER A 84 -7.35 3.68 -17.13
C SER A 84 -6.82 4.39 -15.88
N LEU A 85 -7.72 4.92 -15.02
CA LEU A 85 -7.30 5.54 -13.76
C LEU A 85 -6.54 4.55 -12.87
N THR A 86 -7.00 3.31 -12.78
CA THR A 86 -6.33 2.26 -12.00
C THR A 86 -4.91 1.98 -12.52
N ALA A 87 -4.72 1.88 -13.84
CA ALA A 87 -3.39 1.69 -14.42
C ALA A 87 -2.48 2.90 -14.15
N ALA A 88 -3.01 4.12 -14.29
CA ALA A 88 -2.29 5.34 -14.00
C ALA A 88 -1.86 5.44 -12.53
N ILE A 89 -2.72 5.05 -11.58
CA ILE A 89 -2.40 4.99 -10.15
C ILE A 89 -1.24 4.03 -9.90
N ARG A 90 -1.28 2.82 -10.48
CA ARG A 90 -0.19 1.85 -10.29
C ARG A 90 1.16 2.39 -10.78
N VAL A 91 1.19 3.00 -11.96
CA VAL A 91 2.40 3.63 -12.52
C VAL A 91 2.85 4.81 -11.67
N PHE A 92 1.92 5.65 -11.22
CA PHE A 92 2.21 6.76 -10.32
C PHE A 92 2.92 6.29 -9.06
N LEU A 93 2.41 5.25 -8.39
CA LEU A 93 3.00 4.73 -7.15
C LEU A 93 4.40 4.18 -7.39
N VAL A 94 4.61 3.41 -8.46
CA VAL A 94 5.94 2.91 -8.83
C VAL A 94 6.93 4.06 -9.02
N ASN A 95 6.52 5.11 -9.74
CA ASN A 95 7.38 6.27 -10.00
C ASN A 95 7.64 7.08 -8.73
N TYR A 96 6.62 7.28 -7.89
CA TYR A 96 6.76 7.97 -6.61
C TYR A 96 7.85 7.32 -5.74
N TYR A 97 7.81 5.99 -5.57
CA TYR A 97 8.81 5.29 -4.77
C TYR A 97 10.17 5.19 -5.48
N ARG A 98 10.22 5.10 -6.80
CA ARG A 98 11.49 5.13 -7.56
C ARG A 98 12.22 6.46 -7.41
N LEU A 99 11.51 7.59 -7.37
CA LEU A 99 12.11 8.90 -7.15
C LEU A 99 12.74 9.02 -5.76
N ALA A 100 12.20 8.30 -4.77
CA ALA A 100 12.77 8.22 -3.42
C ALA A 100 13.85 7.14 -3.27
N ALA A 101 13.98 6.23 -4.24
CA ALA A 101 14.91 5.11 -4.21
C ALA A 101 16.30 5.56 -4.66
N THR A 102 17.18 5.84 -3.70
CA THR A 102 18.58 6.22 -3.95
C THR A 102 19.52 5.02 -3.80
N ASP A 103 20.71 5.07 -4.39
CA ASP A 103 21.72 4.01 -4.22
C ASP A 103 22.08 3.80 -2.74
N GLU A 104 22.20 4.88 -1.97
CA GLU A 104 22.40 4.80 -0.51
C GLU A 104 21.19 4.16 0.19
N GLY A 105 19.97 4.49 -0.23
CA GLY A 105 18.75 3.86 0.29
C GLY A 105 18.70 2.35 0.01
N HIS A 106 19.05 1.95 -1.21
CA HIS A 106 19.17 0.54 -1.59
C HIS A 106 20.24 -0.18 -0.77
N ALA A 107 21.42 0.42 -0.62
CA ALA A 107 22.50 -0.15 0.18
C ALA A 107 22.11 -0.32 1.66
N ARG A 108 21.45 0.69 2.26
CA ARG A 108 20.94 0.62 3.64
C ARG A 108 19.85 -0.44 3.82
N ALA A 109 19.05 -0.69 2.79
CA ALA A 109 18.07 -1.77 2.78
C ALA A 109 18.68 -3.16 2.50
N GLY A 110 19.99 -3.25 2.22
CA GLY A 110 20.69 -4.48 1.88
C GLY A 110 20.53 -4.94 0.43
N HIS A 111 19.83 -4.16 -0.41
CA HIS A 111 19.59 -4.51 -1.81
C HIS A 111 20.91 -4.50 -2.61
N GLY A 112 21.03 -5.42 -3.57
CA GLY A 112 22.20 -5.51 -4.46
C GLY A 112 23.46 -6.12 -3.83
N GLN A 113 23.40 -6.56 -2.57
CA GLN A 113 24.49 -7.27 -1.90
C GLN A 113 24.42 -8.78 -2.18
N THR A 114 25.58 -9.42 -2.37
CA THR A 114 25.67 -10.87 -2.60
C THR A 114 25.20 -11.62 -1.35
N GLY A 115 24.11 -12.38 -1.46
CA GLY A 115 23.55 -13.22 -0.38
C GLY A 115 22.17 -12.81 0.13
N MET A 116 21.63 -11.65 -0.27
CA MET A 116 20.24 -11.28 0.05
C MET A 116 19.27 -11.91 -0.95
N ASP A 117 18.25 -12.62 -0.44
CA ASP A 117 17.11 -13.05 -1.27
C ASP A 117 16.13 -11.89 -1.46
N ILE A 118 16.35 -11.11 -2.51
CA ILE A 118 15.53 -9.95 -2.84
C ILE A 118 14.11 -10.33 -3.24
N ILE A 119 13.86 -11.57 -3.70
CA ILE A 119 12.52 -12.02 -4.08
C ILE A 119 11.73 -12.29 -2.80
N ALA A 120 12.33 -13.01 -1.85
CA ALA A 120 11.74 -13.21 -0.53
C ALA A 120 11.47 -11.87 0.18
N ALA A 121 12.46 -10.98 0.19
CA ALA A 121 12.32 -9.67 0.84
C ALA A 121 11.25 -8.79 0.19
N ALA A 122 11.22 -8.69 -1.15
CA ALA A 122 10.30 -7.80 -1.86
C ALA A 122 8.85 -8.30 -1.87
N LEU A 123 8.65 -9.62 -1.83
CA LEU A 123 7.31 -10.22 -1.69
C LEU A 123 6.83 -10.22 -0.23
N ASN A 124 7.53 -9.50 0.68
CA ASN A 124 7.27 -9.45 2.11
C ASN A 124 7.18 -10.86 2.75
N TYR A 125 7.93 -11.84 2.24
CA TYR A 125 8.14 -13.12 2.92
C TYR A 125 9.08 -12.89 4.12
N ALA A 126 8.64 -12.13 5.11
CA ALA A 126 9.19 -12.30 6.45
C ALA A 126 8.73 -13.69 6.89
N ALA A 127 9.70 -14.60 7.05
CA ALA A 127 9.52 -15.96 7.52
C ALA A 127 8.35 -16.04 8.49
N ALA A 128 7.42 -16.97 8.21
CA ALA A 128 6.35 -17.32 9.12
C ALA A 128 6.92 -17.48 10.53
N ALA A 129 6.79 -16.42 11.32
CA ALA A 129 7.15 -16.43 12.72
C ALA A 129 6.03 -17.20 13.42
N GLY A 130 6.28 -18.49 13.59
CA GLY A 130 5.52 -19.39 14.44
C GLY A 130 6.08 -20.80 14.19
N SER A 131 6.54 -21.56 15.17
CA SER A 131 6.68 -21.46 16.63
C SER A 131 7.56 -22.69 16.98
N PRO A 132 8.30 -22.76 18.09
CA PRO A 132 8.94 -24.03 18.45
C PRO A 132 7.84 -25.07 18.70
N ALA A 133 7.88 -26.16 17.95
CA ALA A 133 7.17 -27.39 18.27
C ALA A 133 8.18 -28.29 18.98
N GLU A 134 7.94 -28.47 20.28
CA GLU A 134 8.49 -29.44 21.26
C GLU A 134 9.94 -29.94 21.11
#